data_AF-A0A8H5FIV5-F1
#
_entry.id   AF-A0A8H5FIV5-F1
#
_cell.length_a   1.000
_cell.length_b   1.000
_cell.length_c   1.000
_cell.angle_alpha   90.00
_cell.angle_beta   90.00
_cell.angle_gamma   90.00
#
_symmetry.space_group_name_H-M   'P 1'
#
loop_
_entity.id
_entity.type
_entity.pdbx_description
1 polymer ?
#
loop_
_entity_poly.entity_id
_entity_poly.type
_entity_poly.pdbx_seq_one_letter_code
_entity_poly.pdbx_strand_id
1 'polypeptide(L)'
;MNAKTGSTLESPGIIKKNGAYYLFASHTTGWDPNPNKFFRATSLAGPWSAQADIAPQPVRTYFSQNAYDMPLGSDGIYMGDRWRPSLLGSSRYVWYPLSWASGSPQIVPADVWSVNVAAGTYTAATGTTYEAENGVLSGSSQLLSGSGFSGGRSVGWLGNGGSVTINNVQGAGRDQVGEKFTTILCPSLNDSLSVGSAVLRKRVNGGGSVLVDQPNTGNGQTVLSVPVKLNLSNGANSITFSAGQSNYAADLDKIIVYTAN
;
A
#
# COMPACT_ATOMS: atom_id res chain seq x y z
N MET A 1 -27.49 23.09 6.21
CA MET A 1 -28.17 21.80 5.95
C MET A 1 -27.64 20.81 6.96
N ASN A 2 -28.57 20.32 7.79
CA ASN A 2 -28.37 19.33 8.85
C ASN A 2 -28.01 17.96 8.23
N ALA A 3 -27.39 17.08 9.02
CA ALA A 3 -26.95 15.71 8.70
C ALA A 3 -27.55 15.13 7.40
N LYS A 4 -26.68 14.76 6.44
CA LYS A 4 -27.08 14.19 5.14
C LYS A 4 -27.98 12.96 5.33
N THR A 5 -29.29 13.16 5.32
CA THR A 5 -30.29 12.09 5.25
C THR A 5 -30.02 11.27 3.99
N GLY A 6 -29.83 9.95 4.15
CA GLY A 6 -29.48 9.05 3.04
C GLY A 6 -27.99 8.92 2.72
N SER A 7 -27.09 9.45 3.55
CA SER A 7 -25.65 9.15 3.40
C SER A 7 -25.32 7.74 3.91
N THR A 8 -24.74 6.91 3.05
CA THR A 8 -24.27 5.55 3.36
C THR A 8 -22.84 5.61 3.89
N LEU A 9 -22.64 6.28 5.03
CA LEU A 9 -21.33 6.46 5.66
C LEU A 9 -21.16 5.54 6.87
N GLU A 10 -19.97 4.97 7.01
CA GLU A 10 -19.54 4.19 8.18
C GLU A 10 -18.08 4.53 8.51
N SER A 11 -17.50 3.86 9.50
CA SER A 11 -16.11 4.07 9.96
C SER A 11 -15.70 5.55 10.20
N PRO A 12 -16.47 6.33 10.97
CA PRO A 12 -16.24 7.76 11.09
C PRO A 12 -15.07 8.11 12.03
N GLY A 13 -14.34 9.17 11.69
CA GLY A 13 -13.42 9.86 12.60
C GLY A 13 -13.38 11.36 12.33
N ILE A 14 -13.07 12.18 13.33
CA ILE A 14 -13.04 13.65 13.19
C ILE A 14 -11.72 14.21 13.71
N ILE A 15 -11.06 15.01 12.89
CA ILE A 15 -9.96 15.91 13.31
C ILE A 15 -10.47 17.35 13.34
N LYS A 16 -10.20 18.06 14.45
CA LYS A 16 -10.37 19.51 14.51
C LYS A 16 -9.05 20.20 14.18
N LYS A 17 -9.06 21.08 13.19
CA LYS A 17 -7.87 21.80 12.71
C LYS A 17 -8.23 23.22 12.28
N ASN A 18 -7.48 24.22 12.74
CA ASN A 18 -7.62 25.63 12.35
C ASN A 18 -9.08 26.13 12.42
N GLY A 19 -9.79 25.79 13.51
CA GLY A 19 -11.19 26.19 13.73
C GLY A 19 -12.24 25.44 12.88
N ALA A 20 -11.84 24.46 12.08
CA ALA A 20 -12.74 23.60 11.30
C ALA A 20 -12.68 22.14 11.78
N TYR A 21 -13.77 21.42 11.55
CA TYR A 21 -13.89 19.98 11.75
C TYR A 21 -13.78 19.28 10.39
N TYR A 22 -12.98 18.22 10.35
CA TYR A 22 -12.80 17.35 9.20
C TYR A 22 -13.30 15.96 9.59
N LEU A 23 -14.41 15.53 9.00
CA LEU A 23 -14.96 14.18 9.16
C LEU A 23 -14.38 13.29 8.08
N PHE A 24 -13.84 12.15 8.46
CA PHE A 24 -13.38 11.07 7.59
C PHE A 24 -14.33 9.89 7.73
N ALA A 25 -14.69 9.24 6.63
CA ALA A 25 -15.59 8.09 6.64
C ALA A 25 -15.43 7.25 5.38
N SER A 26 -15.69 5.95 5.48
CA SER A 26 -15.92 5.10 4.31
C SER A 26 -17.39 5.12 3.90
N HIS A 27 -17.67 4.59 2.71
CA HIS A 27 -19.02 4.13 2.37
C HIS A 27 -19.27 2.71 2.91
N THR A 28 -20.52 2.26 2.89
CA THR A 28 -20.95 0.94 3.38
C THR A 28 -20.77 -0.16 2.32
N THR A 29 -19.65 -0.89 2.37
CA THR A 29 -19.35 -2.03 1.47
C THR A 29 -18.98 -3.30 2.23
N GLY A 30 -19.37 -3.40 3.50
CA GLY A 30 -19.01 -4.54 4.36
C GLY A 30 -17.50 -4.59 4.59
N TRP A 31 -16.89 -5.75 4.36
CA TRP A 31 -15.43 -5.92 4.53
C TRP A 31 -14.60 -5.39 3.35
N ASP A 32 -15.24 -5.15 2.20
CA ASP A 32 -14.51 -4.68 1.02
C ASP A 32 -14.10 -3.21 1.18
N PRO A 33 -12.87 -2.84 0.83
CA PRO A 33 -12.43 -1.45 0.91
C PRO A 33 -13.12 -0.61 -0.17
N ASN A 34 -13.29 0.68 0.12
CA ASN A 34 -13.82 1.66 -0.82
C ASN A 34 -13.07 3.00 -0.69
N PRO A 35 -13.21 3.93 -1.65
CA PRO A 35 -12.59 5.24 -1.58
C PRO A 35 -13.18 6.06 -0.41
N ASN A 36 -12.46 6.11 0.71
CA ASN A 36 -12.85 6.88 1.88
C ASN A 36 -12.84 8.37 1.56
N LYS A 37 -13.73 9.10 2.21
CA LYS A 37 -14.01 10.51 1.95
C LYS A 37 -13.70 11.37 3.16
N PHE A 38 -13.45 12.65 2.91
CA PHE A 38 -13.51 13.68 3.93
C PHE A 38 -14.62 14.70 3.66
N PHE A 39 -15.06 15.35 4.74
CA PHE A 39 -16.01 16.45 4.77
C PHE A 39 -15.48 17.54 5.69
N ARG A 40 -15.75 18.81 5.40
CA ARG A 40 -15.34 19.96 6.24
C ARG A 40 -16.54 20.77 6.71
N ALA A 41 -16.53 21.20 7.96
CA ALA A 41 -17.48 22.16 8.52
C ALA A 41 -16.83 23.05 9.59
N THR A 42 -17.38 24.23 9.86
CA THR A 42 -16.94 25.10 10.99
C THR A 42 -17.73 24.85 12.28
N SER A 43 -18.82 24.09 12.20
CA SER A 43 -19.62 23.60 13.32
C SER A 43 -19.95 22.13 13.10
N LEU A 44 -20.02 21.33 14.17
CA LEU A 44 -20.43 19.93 14.08
C LEU A 44 -21.86 19.77 13.53
N ALA A 45 -22.72 20.78 13.74
CA ALA A 45 -24.07 20.83 13.16
C ALA A 45 -24.05 21.07 11.63
N GLY A 46 -22.89 21.36 11.05
CA GLY A 46 -22.73 21.72 9.65
C GLY A 46 -22.94 23.22 9.37
N PRO A 47 -23.14 23.60 8.09
CA PRO A 47 -23.20 22.70 6.94
C PRO A 47 -21.85 22.02 6.67
N TRP A 48 -21.91 20.73 6.34
CA TRP A 48 -20.75 19.97 5.86
C TRP A 48 -20.58 20.15 4.35
N SER A 49 -19.33 20.16 3.87
CA SER A 49 -19.01 20.20 2.45
C SER A 49 -19.56 18.98 1.68
N ALA A 50 -19.46 19.02 0.35
CA ALA A 50 -19.51 17.81 -0.45
C ALA A 50 -18.35 16.85 -0.05
N GLN A 51 -18.52 15.57 -0.35
CA GLN A 51 -17.49 14.57 -0.11
C GLN A 51 -16.32 14.78 -1.07
N ALA A 52 -15.10 14.56 -0.60
CA ALA A 52 -13.90 14.53 -1.43
C ALA A 52 -13.00 13.38 -1.00
N ASP A 53 -12.25 12.81 -1.95
CA ASP A 53 -11.35 11.68 -1.69
C ASP A 53 -10.12 12.09 -0.87
N ILE A 54 -9.67 11.19 0.00
CA ILE A 54 -8.39 11.32 0.72
C ILE A 54 -7.24 10.56 0.05
N ALA A 55 -7.52 9.78 -0.99
CA ALA A 55 -6.56 9.00 -1.78
C ALA A 55 -7.11 8.78 -3.20
N PRO A 56 -6.27 8.41 -4.20
CA PRO A 56 -6.77 8.11 -5.53
C PRO A 56 -7.89 7.06 -5.51
N GLN A 57 -9.00 7.32 -6.20
CA GLN A 57 -10.17 6.44 -6.16
C GLN A 57 -9.86 4.96 -6.47
N PRO A 58 -9.02 4.62 -7.48
CA PRO A 58 -8.75 3.22 -7.82
C PRO A 58 -8.08 2.42 -6.70
N VAL A 59 -7.27 3.06 -5.85
CA VAL A 59 -6.55 2.36 -4.76
C VAL A 59 -7.45 1.99 -3.59
N ARG A 60 -8.71 2.47 -3.56
CA ARG A 60 -9.69 2.20 -2.49
C ARG A 60 -9.08 2.45 -1.11
N THR A 61 -8.50 3.63 -0.95
CA THR A 61 -7.76 4.05 0.25
C THR A 61 -6.60 3.09 0.54
N TYR A 62 -5.81 2.74 -0.48
CA TYR A 62 -4.71 1.78 -0.39
C TYR A 62 -5.12 0.42 0.22
N PHE A 63 -6.32 -0.05 -0.13
CA PHE A 63 -6.97 -1.23 0.43
C PHE A 63 -7.02 -1.16 1.96
N SER A 64 -7.69 -0.13 2.47
CA SER A 64 -8.05 -0.03 3.87
C SER A 64 -9.36 0.73 4.07
N GLN A 65 -9.92 0.58 5.26
CA GLN A 65 -11.07 1.31 5.75
C GLN A 65 -10.65 2.13 6.97
N ASN A 66 -11.17 3.35 7.11
CA ASN A 66 -10.86 4.21 8.25
C ASN A 66 -11.15 3.51 9.59
N ALA A 67 -10.40 3.86 10.62
CA ALA A 67 -10.65 3.40 11.98
C ALA A 67 -10.43 4.54 12.99
N TYR A 68 -9.33 5.29 12.86
CA TYR A 68 -9.04 6.45 13.68
C TYR A 68 -8.22 7.48 12.90
N ASP A 69 -8.41 8.76 13.24
CA ASP A 69 -7.70 9.88 12.64
C ASP A 69 -6.99 10.65 13.75
N MET A 70 -5.68 10.43 13.90
CA MET A 70 -4.91 11.03 14.99
C MET A 70 -4.33 12.39 14.57
N PRO A 71 -4.58 13.48 15.31
CA PRO A 71 -3.90 14.75 15.05
C PRO A 71 -2.38 14.64 15.23
N LEU A 72 -1.60 15.28 14.35
CA LEU A 72 -0.14 15.31 14.41
C LEU A 72 0.36 16.69 13.95
N GLY A 73 0.56 17.61 14.90
CA GLY A 73 1.03 18.97 14.59
C GLY A 73 0.08 19.70 13.62
N SER A 74 0.58 20.07 12.45
CA SER A 74 -0.20 20.68 11.38
C SER A 74 -0.91 19.69 10.45
N ASP A 75 -0.76 18.39 10.69
CA ASP A 75 -1.24 17.28 9.87
C ASP A 75 -2.00 16.27 10.74
N GLY A 76 -2.13 15.03 10.26
CA GLY A 76 -2.66 13.90 11.01
C GLY A 76 -2.00 12.58 10.62
N ILE A 77 -2.48 11.51 11.23
CA ILE A 77 -2.17 10.13 10.88
C ILE A 77 -3.49 9.45 10.59
N TYR A 78 -3.64 8.98 9.35
CA TYR A 78 -4.70 8.06 8.98
C TYR A 78 -4.38 6.70 9.58
N MET A 79 -5.30 6.13 10.35
CA MET A 79 -5.20 4.77 10.87
C MET A 79 -6.39 3.99 10.36
N GLY A 80 -6.12 3.05 9.45
CA GLY A 80 -7.15 2.17 8.90
C GLY A 80 -6.83 0.69 9.04
N ASP A 81 -7.85 -0.12 8.80
CA ASP A 81 -7.78 -1.56 8.77
C ASP A 81 -7.83 -2.07 7.33
N ARG A 82 -6.91 -3.00 7.02
CA ARG A 82 -7.01 -3.88 5.87
C ARG A 82 -7.66 -5.18 6.34
N TRP A 83 -8.97 -5.23 6.20
CA TRP A 83 -9.76 -6.39 6.62
C TRP A 83 -9.43 -7.64 5.80
N ARG A 84 -9.25 -8.76 6.50
CA ARG A 84 -9.13 -10.10 5.92
C ARG A 84 -10.24 -11.00 6.46
N PRO A 85 -11.46 -10.96 5.88
CA PRO A 85 -12.63 -11.63 6.47
C PRO A 85 -12.46 -13.15 6.63
N SER A 86 -11.70 -13.80 5.75
CA SER A 86 -11.41 -15.24 5.83
C SER A 86 -10.44 -15.62 6.96
N LEU A 87 -9.72 -14.65 7.55
CA LEU A 87 -8.77 -14.86 8.63
C LEU A 87 -8.61 -13.56 9.44
N LEU A 88 -9.67 -13.17 10.16
CA LEU A 88 -9.79 -11.83 10.78
C LEU A 88 -8.60 -11.42 11.66
N GLY A 89 -8.05 -12.35 12.45
CA GLY A 89 -6.86 -12.09 13.28
C GLY A 89 -5.58 -11.81 12.47
N SER A 90 -5.62 -12.01 11.16
CA SER A 90 -4.56 -11.65 10.21
C SER A 90 -4.92 -10.41 9.36
N SER A 91 -5.94 -9.65 9.73
CA SER A 91 -6.11 -8.27 9.23
C SER A 91 -4.85 -7.44 9.55
N ARG A 92 -4.65 -6.35 8.83
CA ARG A 92 -3.44 -5.52 8.95
C ARG A 92 -3.80 -4.07 9.24
N TYR A 93 -2.90 -3.40 9.95
CA TYR A 93 -2.96 -1.95 10.15
C TYR A 93 -2.35 -1.25 8.93
N VAL A 94 -3.06 -0.27 8.39
CA VAL A 94 -2.62 0.58 7.30
C VAL A 94 -2.56 2.00 7.82
N TRP A 95 -1.38 2.42 8.25
CA TRP A 95 -1.15 3.74 8.83
C TRP A 95 -0.29 4.58 7.90
N TYR A 96 -0.79 5.77 7.59
CA TYR A 96 -0.10 6.73 6.74
C TYR A 96 -0.17 8.14 7.31
N PRO A 97 0.81 8.99 7.02
CA PRO A 97 0.64 10.42 7.23
C PRO A 97 -0.55 10.95 6.43
N LEU A 98 -1.33 11.84 7.05
CA LEU A 98 -2.45 12.55 6.44
C LEU A 98 -2.10 14.03 6.36
N SER A 99 -1.73 14.50 5.17
CA SER A 99 -1.14 15.83 4.95
C SER A 99 -2.18 16.85 4.50
N TRP A 100 -2.08 18.08 5.01
CA TRP A 100 -2.85 19.25 4.53
C TRP A 100 -2.04 20.15 3.59
N ALA A 101 -0.86 19.73 3.11
CA ALA A 101 0.01 20.56 2.28
C ALA A 101 -0.65 21.07 0.99
N SER A 102 -1.59 20.32 0.42
CA SER A 102 -2.38 20.73 -0.76
C SER A 102 -3.63 21.57 -0.42
N GLY A 103 -3.82 21.96 0.84
CA GLY A 103 -4.99 22.69 1.34
C GLY A 103 -6.15 21.80 1.84
N SER A 104 -6.14 20.52 1.48
CA SER A 104 -7.10 19.49 1.93
C SER A 104 -6.36 18.25 2.43
N PRO A 105 -6.95 17.44 3.33
CA PRO A 105 -6.31 16.22 3.82
C PRO A 105 -6.13 15.22 2.69
N GLN A 106 -4.90 14.75 2.48
CA GLN A 106 -4.55 13.68 1.54
C GLN A 106 -3.62 12.68 2.22
N ILE A 107 -3.86 11.39 2.01
CA ILE A 107 -2.96 10.33 2.43
C ILE A 107 -1.64 10.47 1.67
N VAL A 108 -0.53 10.45 2.40
CA VAL A 108 0.82 10.35 1.84
C VAL A 108 1.16 8.85 1.76
N PRO A 109 1.29 8.25 0.56
CA PRO A 109 1.62 6.83 0.40
C PRO A 109 3.09 6.58 0.74
N ALA A 110 3.39 6.61 2.04
CA ALA A 110 4.72 6.37 2.58
C ALA A 110 4.76 4.96 3.16
N ASP A 111 5.28 4.01 2.41
CA ASP A 111 5.29 2.59 2.81
C ASP A 111 6.18 2.32 4.03
N VAL A 112 7.22 3.13 4.20
CA VAL A 112 8.07 3.17 5.38
C VAL A 112 8.17 4.62 5.79
N TRP A 113 7.83 4.91 7.04
CA TRP A 113 7.88 6.25 7.60
C TRP A 113 8.09 6.19 9.11
N SER A 114 8.51 7.31 9.67
CA SER A 114 8.69 7.50 11.12
C SER A 114 7.88 8.69 11.60
N VAL A 115 7.50 8.66 12.87
CA VAL A 115 6.72 9.72 13.53
C VAL A 115 7.49 10.26 14.72
N ASN A 116 7.50 11.59 14.86
CA ASN A 116 7.90 12.27 16.08
C ASN A 116 6.66 12.95 16.66
N VAL A 117 6.00 12.27 17.59
CA VAL A 117 4.75 12.75 18.20
C VAL A 117 4.97 14.05 18.98
N ALA A 118 6.11 14.17 19.68
CA ALA A 118 6.43 15.37 20.45
C ALA A 118 6.64 16.60 19.56
N ALA A 119 7.28 16.43 18.40
CA ALA A 119 7.46 17.50 17.42
C ALA A 119 6.22 17.72 16.53
N GLY A 120 5.27 16.78 16.51
CA GLY A 120 4.12 16.83 15.61
C GLY A 120 4.52 16.67 14.13
N THR A 121 5.54 15.86 13.84
CA THR A 121 6.08 15.68 12.48
C THR A 121 6.19 14.21 12.09
N TYR A 122 6.20 13.94 10.79
CA TYR A 122 6.52 12.64 10.22
C TYR A 122 7.65 12.75 9.20
N THR A 123 8.29 11.62 8.88
CA THR A 123 9.30 11.54 7.83
C THR A 123 9.13 10.25 7.05
N ALA A 124 8.85 10.37 5.75
CA ALA A 124 8.83 9.25 4.82
C ALA A 124 10.26 8.81 4.51
N ALA A 125 10.52 7.50 4.54
CA ALA A 125 11.81 6.96 4.18
C ALA A 125 12.01 7.00 2.66
N THR A 126 13.25 7.16 2.23
CA THR A 126 13.64 7.08 0.82
C THR A 126 14.16 5.69 0.51
N GLY A 127 13.85 5.19 -0.68
CA GLY A 127 14.34 3.91 -1.16
C GLY A 127 14.80 3.95 -2.60
N THR A 128 15.53 2.92 -2.99
CA THR A 128 15.94 2.70 -4.38
C THR A 128 14.90 1.84 -5.07
N THR A 129 14.40 2.33 -6.20
CA THR A 129 13.44 1.62 -7.04
C THR A 129 14.17 0.69 -8.02
N TYR A 130 13.65 -0.52 -8.19
CA TYR A 130 14.05 -1.46 -9.21
C TYR A 130 12.79 -1.93 -9.95
N GLU A 131 12.67 -1.53 -11.22
CA GLU A 131 11.55 -1.93 -12.08
C GLU A 131 11.67 -3.41 -12.44
N ALA A 132 10.57 -4.15 -12.40
CA ALA A 132 10.58 -5.60 -12.61
C ALA A 132 10.90 -5.96 -14.07
N GLU A 133 10.45 -5.14 -15.02
CA GLU A 133 10.71 -5.32 -16.46
C GLU A 133 12.20 -5.19 -16.83
N ASN A 134 13.02 -4.60 -15.96
CA ASN A 134 14.48 -4.56 -16.10
C ASN A 134 15.16 -5.81 -15.51
N GLY A 135 14.40 -6.71 -14.88
CA GLY A 135 14.86 -7.99 -14.38
C GLY A 135 15.05 -9.03 -15.49
N VAL A 136 15.67 -10.16 -15.12
CA VAL A 136 15.83 -11.32 -16.00
C VAL A 136 14.58 -12.19 -15.86
N LEU A 137 13.73 -12.19 -16.88
CA LEU A 137 12.56 -13.06 -17.00
C LEU A 137 12.99 -14.50 -17.29
N SER A 138 12.21 -15.48 -16.82
CA SER A 138 12.47 -16.90 -17.06
C SER A 138 11.18 -17.71 -17.11
N GLY A 139 11.19 -18.76 -17.93
CA GLY A 139 10.04 -19.62 -18.15
C GLY A 139 8.90 -18.90 -18.85
N SER A 140 7.69 -18.98 -18.29
CA SER A 140 6.47 -18.44 -18.92
C SER A 140 6.14 -16.98 -18.58
N SER A 141 6.99 -16.27 -17.82
CA SER A 141 6.76 -14.87 -17.45
C SER A 141 6.76 -13.96 -18.67
N GLN A 142 5.92 -12.91 -18.66
CA GLN A 142 5.74 -11.99 -19.78
C GLN A 142 5.82 -10.54 -19.34
N LEU A 143 6.23 -9.65 -20.25
CA LEU A 143 6.09 -8.22 -20.06
C LEU A 143 4.66 -7.80 -20.37
N LEU A 144 4.08 -7.00 -19.48
CA LEU A 144 2.79 -6.36 -19.65
C LEU A 144 2.98 -4.86 -19.84
N SER A 145 1.94 -4.19 -20.34
CA SER A 145 1.91 -2.73 -20.50
C SER A 145 0.63 -2.17 -19.93
N GLY A 146 0.73 -1.01 -19.28
CA GLY A 146 -0.39 -0.41 -18.59
C GLY A 146 -0.06 0.99 -18.08
N SER A 147 -1.02 1.90 -18.18
CA SER A 147 -0.82 3.29 -17.71
C SER A 147 -0.74 3.39 -16.19
N GLY A 148 -1.19 2.36 -15.47
CA GLY A 148 -1.10 2.27 -14.02
C GLY A 148 0.26 1.80 -13.47
N PHE A 149 1.16 1.35 -14.35
CA PHE A 149 2.46 0.80 -13.95
C PHE A 149 3.55 1.87 -13.99
N SER A 150 4.53 1.75 -13.11
CA SER A 150 5.76 2.52 -13.17
C SER A 150 6.45 2.26 -14.51
N GLY A 151 6.91 3.31 -15.19
CA GLY A 151 7.49 3.17 -16.52
C GLY A 151 6.54 2.61 -17.61
N GLY A 152 5.25 2.42 -17.28
CA GLY A 152 4.24 1.86 -18.18
C GLY A 152 4.32 0.34 -18.38
N ARG A 153 5.14 -0.39 -17.61
CA ARG A 153 5.36 -1.84 -17.77
C ARG A 153 5.35 -2.59 -16.44
N SER A 154 5.05 -3.88 -16.51
CA SER A 154 5.16 -4.80 -15.38
C SER A 154 5.51 -6.20 -15.88
N VAL A 155 5.79 -7.14 -14.98
CA VAL A 155 6.03 -8.55 -15.30
C VAL A 155 4.86 -9.40 -14.82
N GLY A 156 4.14 -9.96 -15.77
CA GLY A 156 3.05 -10.90 -15.54
C GLY A 156 3.45 -12.36 -15.71
N TRP A 157 2.46 -13.21 -15.54
CA TRP A 157 2.54 -14.68 -15.60
C TRP A 157 3.64 -15.23 -14.69
N LEU A 158 3.79 -14.59 -13.53
CA LEU A 158 4.68 -15.03 -12.48
C LEU A 158 4.05 -16.20 -11.74
N GLY A 159 4.85 -17.24 -11.48
CA GLY A 159 4.37 -18.51 -10.95
C GLY A 159 3.95 -19.46 -12.07
N ASN A 160 3.59 -20.70 -11.72
CA ASN A 160 3.25 -21.75 -12.67
C ASN A 160 4.28 -21.90 -13.81
N GLY A 161 5.58 -21.82 -13.46
CA GLY A 161 6.69 -21.89 -14.41
C GLY A 161 7.29 -20.54 -14.82
N GLY A 162 6.65 -19.40 -14.52
CA GLY A 162 7.20 -18.07 -14.78
C GLY A 162 7.91 -17.47 -13.57
N SER A 163 9.01 -16.75 -13.79
CA SER A 163 9.72 -16.02 -12.73
C SER A 163 10.46 -14.81 -13.27
N VAL A 164 10.80 -13.87 -12.38
CA VAL A 164 11.68 -12.75 -12.70
C VAL A 164 12.75 -12.62 -11.63
N THR A 165 13.98 -12.36 -12.04
CA THR A 165 15.11 -12.08 -11.13
C THR A 165 15.61 -10.66 -11.31
N ILE A 166 15.48 -9.85 -10.26
CA ILE A 166 16.05 -8.51 -10.20
C ILE A 166 17.47 -8.63 -9.65
N ASN A 167 18.46 -8.19 -10.43
CA ASN A 167 19.88 -8.26 -10.09
C ASN A 167 20.41 -6.91 -9.63
N ASN A 168 21.63 -6.90 -9.06
CA ASN A 168 22.33 -5.70 -8.61
C ASN A 168 21.56 -4.87 -7.59
N VAL A 169 20.69 -5.53 -6.80
CA VAL A 169 19.98 -4.90 -5.70
C VAL A 169 20.98 -4.63 -4.58
N GLN A 170 21.21 -3.37 -4.27
CA GLN A 170 22.24 -2.99 -3.31
C GLN A 170 21.75 -3.22 -1.89
N GLY A 171 22.53 -3.97 -1.11
CA GLY A 171 22.31 -4.25 0.29
C GLY A 171 23.42 -3.69 1.17
N ALA A 172 23.08 -3.37 2.41
CA ALA A 172 24.03 -2.85 3.40
C ALA A 172 24.68 -3.94 4.28
N GLY A 173 24.29 -5.22 4.12
CA GLY A 173 24.92 -6.36 4.79
C GLY A 173 24.83 -6.41 6.31
N ARG A 174 23.90 -5.67 6.91
CA ARG A 174 23.56 -5.79 8.34
C ARG A 174 22.17 -6.38 8.46
N ASP A 175 21.90 -6.98 9.63
CA ASP A 175 20.55 -7.35 10.02
C ASP A 175 19.64 -6.14 9.74
N GLN A 176 18.70 -6.34 8.83
CA GLN A 176 17.61 -5.39 8.56
C GLN A 176 16.58 -5.47 9.72
N VAL A 177 17.06 -5.75 10.94
CA VAL A 177 16.30 -6.00 12.14
C VAL A 177 16.49 -4.82 13.07
N GLY A 178 15.58 -3.87 12.89
CA GLY A 178 15.47 -2.59 13.57
C GLY A 178 14.56 -1.71 12.72
N GLU A 179 13.46 -2.31 12.23
CA GLU A 179 12.60 -1.76 11.17
C GLU A 179 13.39 -1.41 9.88
N LYS A 180 12.71 -1.02 8.80
CA LYS A 180 13.33 -0.37 7.63
C LYS A 180 14.23 -1.21 6.74
N PHE A 181 13.69 -2.24 6.09
CA PHE A 181 13.92 -2.47 4.65
C PHE A 181 12.72 -3.27 4.14
N THR A 182 11.76 -2.54 3.61
CA THR A 182 10.55 -3.10 3.03
C THR A 182 10.75 -3.23 1.54
N THR A 183 10.83 -4.44 1.00
CA THR A 183 10.51 -4.59 -0.42
C THR A 183 9.03 -4.53 -0.58
N ILE A 184 8.60 -3.58 -1.39
CA ILE A 184 7.22 -3.48 -1.81
C ILE A 184 7.05 -4.31 -3.05
N LEU A 185 6.12 -5.24 -3.00
CA LEU A 185 5.59 -5.81 -4.23
C LEU A 185 4.44 -4.93 -4.66
N CYS A 186 4.46 -4.55 -5.92
CA CYS A 186 3.43 -3.75 -6.57
C CYS A 186 2.54 -4.65 -7.46
N PRO A 187 1.65 -5.49 -6.88
CA PRO A 187 0.78 -6.36 -7.65
C PRO A 187 -0.19 -5.57 -8.55
N SER A 188 -0.36 -5.98 -9.81
CA SER A 188 -1.60 -5.81 -10.55
C SER A 188 -2.18 -7.18 -10.88
N LEU A 189 -3.51 -7.31 -10.85
CA LEU A 189 -4.28 -8.54 -11.07
C LEU A 189 -4.25 -9.59 -9.94
N ASN A 190 -5.30 -9.52 -9.12
CA ASN A 190 -6.04 -10.70 -8.70
C ASN A 190 -7.51 -10.45 -9.06
N ASP A 191 -7.89 -10.68 -10.34
CA ASP A 191 -9.22 -10.39 -10.92
C ASP A 191 -10.31 -11.37 -10.48
N SER A 192 -10.23 -11.81 -9.23
CA SER A 192 -11.18 -12.75 -8.71
C SER A 192 -11.53 -12.28 -7.32
N LEU A 193 -12.72 -11.69 -7.24
CA LEU A 193 -13.51 -11.50 -6.02
C LEU A 193 -13.71 -12.82 -5.24
N SER A 194 -13.24 -13.95 -5.79
CA SER A 194 -13.41 -15.32 -5.30
C SER A 194 -12.10 -16.07 -4.99
N VAL A 195 -10.92 -15.53 -5.28
CA VAL A 195 -9.64 -16.18 -4.90
C VAL A 195 -8.92 -15.29 -3.92
N GLY A 196 -8.58 -15.90 -2.78
CA GLY A 196 -7.84 -15.24 -1.72
C GLY A 196 -6.54 -14.60 -2.22
N SER A 197 -5.90 -13.85 -1.32
CA SER A 197 -4.59 -13.23 -1.53
C SER A 197 -3.69 -14.12 -2.41
N ALA A 198 -3.24 -13.60 -3.56
CA ALA A 198 -2.21 -14.29 -4.33
C ALA A 198 -0.96 -14.38 -3.47
N VAL A 199 -0.11 -15.36 -3.72
CA VAL A 199 1.11 -15.52 -2.93
C VAL A 199 2.30 -15.46 -3.87
N LEU A 200 3.24 -14.58 -3.54
CA LEU A 200 4.51 -14.46 -4.23
C LEU A 200 5.60 -15.20 -3.45
N ARG A 201 6.24 -16.17 -4.08
CA ARG A 201 7.45 -16.78 -3.54
C ARG A 201 8.65 -15.90 -3.87
N LYS A 202 9.42 -15.50 -2.87
CA LYS A 202 10.64 -14.69 -3.03
C LYS A 202 11.87 -15.44 -2.51
N ARG A 203 12.99 -15.34 -3.23
CA ARG A 203 14.29 -15.90 -2.88
C ARG A 203 15.38 -14.84 -3.02
N VAL A 204 16.23 -14.65 -2.01
CA VAL A 204 17.38 -13.73 -2.07
C VAL A 204 18.65 -14.57 -2.21
N ASN A 205 19.51 -14.23 -3.17
CA ASN A 205 20.82 -14.86 -3.38
C ASN A 205 20.77 -16.41 -3.41
N GLY A 206 19.70 -16.99 -3.95
CA GLY A 206 19.54 -18.45 -3.92
C GLY A 206 19.30 -19.05 -2.53
N GLY A 207 18.91 -18.27 -1.52
CA GLY A 207 18.60 -18.75 -0.16
C GLY A 207 17.25 -19.45 -0.02
N GLY A 208 16.73 -19.53 1.20
CA GLY A 208 15.37 -20.04 1.45
C GLY A 208 14.29 -19.16 0.84
N SER A 209 13.15 -19.76 0.48
CA SER A 209 12.00 -19.03 -0.06
C SER A 209 11.05 -18.55 1.04
N VAL A 210 10.49 -17.35 0.86
CA VAL A 210 9.43 -16.79 1.70
C VAL A 210 8.20 -16.51 0.84
N LEU A 211 7.02 -16.78 1.38
CA LEU A 211 5.73 -16.49 0.77
C LEU A 211 5.25 -15.11 1.23
N VAL A 212 4.79 -14.29 0.29
CA VAL A 212 4.25 -12.94 0.55
C VAL A 212 2.83 -12.85 0.03
N ASP A 213 1.90 -12.49 0.91
CA ASP A 213 0.50 -12.25 0.53
C ASP A 213 0.39 -11.00 -0.36
N GLN A 214 -0.33 -11.13 -1.47
CA GLN A 214 -0.69 -10.07 -2.42
C GLN A 214 -2.22 -9.88 -2.39
N PRO A 215 -2.73 -8.89 -1.63
CA PRO A 215 -4.14 -8.54 -1.61
C PRO A 215 -4.64 -8.15 -3.01
N ASN A 216 -5.95 -8.29 -3.23
CA ASN A 216 -6.61 -7.86 -4.45
C ASN A 216 -6.38 -6.35 -4.66
N THR A 217 -5.98 -5.91 -5.85
CA THR A 217 -5.72 -4.47 -6.09
C THR A 217 -6.91 -3.71 -6.69
N GLY A 218 -8.02 -4.40 -6.94
CA GLY A 218 -9.28 -3.85 -7.43
C GLY A 218 -9.42 -3.96 -8.94
N ASN A 219 -8.32 -3.87 -9.69
CA ASN A 219 -8.27 -4.10 -11.13
C ASN A 219 -6.81 -4.34 -11.58
N GLY A 220 -6.63 -4.73 -12.85
CA GLY A 220 -5.30 -5.00 -13.42
C GLY A 220 -4.43 -3.80 -13.78
N GLN A 221 -4.85 -2.58 -13.42
CA GLN A 221 -4.12 -1.34 -13.68
C GLN A 221 -3.90 -0.55 -12.38
N THR A 222 -4.30 -1.09 -11.23
CA THR A 222 -4.09 -0.45 -9.94
C THR A 222 -2.99 -1.19 -9.23
N VAL A 223 -1.99 -0.43 -8.83
CA VAL A 223 -0.82 -0.90 -8.09
C VAL A 223 -1.00 -0.54 -6.63
N LEU A 224 -0.85 -1.54 -5.76
CA LEU A 224 -0.76 -1.36 -4.31
C LEU A 224 0.56 -1.90 -3.82
N SER A 225 1.00 -1.47 -2.65
CA SER A 225 2.22 -1.97 -2.03
C SER A 225 1.95 -2.97 -0.90
N VAL A 226 2.78 -4.01 -0.81
CA VAL A 226 2.85 -4.87 0.38
C VAL A 226 4.28 -5.00 0.90
N PRO A 227 4.48 -4.82 2.22
CA PRO A 227 5.81 -4.88 2.77
C PRO A 227 6.34 -6.31 2.95
N VAL A 228 7.57 -6.57 2.50
CA VAL A 228 8.32 -7.78 2.87
C VAL A 228 9.71 -7.44 3.39
N LYS A 229 10.10 -8.10 4.48
CA LYS A 229 11.46 -8.03 5.02
C LYS A 229 12.43 -8.79 4.13
N LEU A 230 13.52 -8.14 3.74
CA LEU A 230 14.64 -8.78 3.06
C LEU A 230 15.80 -8.99 4.03
N ASN A 231 16.71 -9.91 3.67
CA ASN A 231 17.99 -10.07 4.35
C ASN A 231 19.03 -9.99 3.24
N LEU A 232 19.51 -8.79 2.95
CA LEU A 232 20.46 -8.53 1.86
C LEU A 232 21.89 -8.54 2.39
N SER A 233 22.80 -9.19 1.65
CA SER A 233 24.24 -9.11 1.88
C SER A 233 24.77 -7.72 1.52
N ASN A 234 25.96 -7.37 2.01
CA ASN A 234 26.61 -6.11 1.62
C ASN A 234 26.94 -6.12 0.13
N GLY A 235 26.63 -5.05 -0.59
CA GLY A 235 26.85 -4.94 -2.04
C GLY A 235 25.71 -5.53 -2.87
N ALA A 236 26.03 -6.10 -4.02
CA ALA A 236 25.04 -6.55 -4.99
C ALA A 236 24.34 -7.86 -4.56
N ASN A 237 23.02 -7.88 -4.65
CA ASN A 237 22.17 -9.03 -4.39
C ASN A 237 21.29 -9.34 -5.60
N SER A 238 20.80 -10.58 -5.66
CA SER A 238 19.75 -11.00 -6.58
C SER A 238 18.48 -11.39 -5.82
N ILE A 239 17.33 -10.99 -6.37
CA ILE A 239 16.03 -11.33 -5.81
C ILE A 239 15.20 -11.98 -6.91
N THR A 240 14.86 -13.24 -6.72
CA THR A 240 14.02 -14.02 -7.64
C THR A 240 12.61 -14.12 -7.09
N PHE A 241 11.63 -13.84 -7.94
CA PHE A 241 10.20 -13.90 -7.65
C PHE A 241 9.53 -15.04 -8.42
N SER A 242 8.65 -15.76 -7.73
CA SER A 242 7.79 -16.86 -8.20
C SER A 242 8.46 -18.10 -8.74
N ALA A 243 9.78 -18.26 -8.58
CA ALA A 243 10.46 -19.48 -8.98
C ALA A 243 9.94 -20.71 -8.19
N GLY A 244 9.41 -21.69 -8.91
CA GLY A 244 8.98 -22.99 -8.36
C GLY A 244 7.65 -22.99 -7.60
N GLN A 245 6.83 -21.94 -7.67
CA GLN A 245 5.45 -21.98 -7.16
C GLN A 245 4.49 -22.49 -8.25
N SER A 246 3.46 -23.25 -7.85
CA SER A 246 2.47 -23.84 -8.78
C SER A 246 1.32 -22.89 -9.11
N ASN A 247 0.95 -21.98 -8.20
CA ASN A 247 -0.05 -20.96 -8.44
C ASN A 247 0.54 -19.75 -9.16
N TYR A 248 -0.29 -19.02 -9.92
CA TYR A 248 0.08 -17.69 -10.36
C TYR A 248 0.17 -16.72 -9.16
N ALA A 249 1.14 -15.82 -9.23
CA ALA A 249 1.22 -14.61 -8.44
C ALA A 249 0.57 -13.45 -9.22
N ALA A 250 0.32 -12.34 -8.54
CA ALA A 250 -0.04 -11.11 -9.21
C ALA A 250 1.18 -10.53 -9.96
N ASP A 251 0.93 -9.71 -10.97
CA ASP A 251 1.97 -9.10 -11.80
C ASP A 251 2.87 -8.20 -10.95
N LEU A 252 4.17 -8.21 -11.18
CA LEU A 252 5.10 -7.36 -10.44
C LEU A 252 5.43 -6.12 -11.28
N ASP A 253 4.99 -4.95 -10.85
CA ASP A 253 5.42 -3.66 -11.43
C ASP A 253 6.87 -3.35 -11.03
N LYS A 254 7.12 -3.19 -9.72
CA LYS A 254 8.46 -2.86 -9.22
C LYS A 254 8.68 -3.30 -7.79
N ILE A 255 9.92 -3.12 -7.34
CA ILE A 255 10.28 -3.12 -5.93
C ILE A 255 10.95 -1.83 -5.53
N ILE A 256 10.77 -1.45 -4.27
CA ILE A 256 11.51 -0.36 -3.62
C ILE A 256 12.30 -0.98 -2.47
N VAL A 257 13.57 -0.62 -2.32
CA VAL A 257 14.42 -1.04 -1.20
C VAL A 257 14.77 0.19 -0.37
N TYR A 258 14.13 0.34 0.78
CA TYR A 258 14.29 1.52 1.65
C TYR A 258 15.52 1.45 2.51
N THR A 259 16.43 2.40 2.38
CA THR A 259 17.56 2.55 3.30
C THR A 259 17.10 3.12 4.63
N ALA A 260 17.50 2.49 5.74
CA ALA A 260 17.30 3.05 7.07
C ALA A 260 18.11 4.35 7.21
N ASN A 261 17.43 5.47 7.43
CA ASN A 261 18.01 6.63 8.11
C ASN A 261 18.23 6.30 9.59
#